data_AF-A0A3M7N1E8-F1
#
_entry.id   AF-A0A3M7N1E8-F1
#
_cell.length_a   1.000
_cell.length_b   1.000
_cell.length_c   1.000
_cell.angle_alpha   90.00
_cell.angle_beta   90.00
_cell.angle_gamma   90.00
#
_symmetry.space_group_name_H-M   'P 1'
#
loop_
_entity.id
_entity.type
_entity.pdbx_description
1 polymer ?
#
loop_
_entity_poly.entity_id
_entity_poly.type
_entity_poly.pdbx_seq_one_letter_code
_entity_poly.pdbx_strand_id
1 'polypeptide(L)'
;MSDPLPDYYAILEITTTATDLEIKTAYKKAALKWHPDRVPVDSPERGKRTKKFQQINDAYYTLSDPRRRREYDQEMMADDLTEGEGEARRPSARFWAIAGTLSGAVLGFIVANVPGAAAGGAVGNRLGALRDKHKRSVYETFQQLPQTERNKLLTELAAKLFATALSG
;
A
#
# COMPACT_ATOMS: atom_id res chain seq x y z
N MET A 1 -0.05 10.01 -1.92
CA MET A 1 0.00 9.54 -3.31
C MET A 1 0.79 8.24 -3.29
N SER A 2 0.16 7.09 -3.57
CA SER A 2 0.93 5.89 -3.90
C SER A 2 1.42 6.09 -5.33
N ASP A 3 2.73 6.06 -5.56
CA ASP A 3 3.25 6.15 -6.92
C ASP A 3 2.68 4.98 -7.74
N PRO A 4 2.26 5.21 -9.00
CA PRO A 4 1.77 4.14 -9.86
C PRO A 4 2.82 3.04 -9.97
N LEU A 5 2.38 1.77 -9.96
CA LEU A 5 3.29 0.63 -10.08
C LEU A 5 4.13 0.80 -11.37
N PRO A 6 5.47 0.79 -11.27
CA PRO A 6 6.30 0.91 -12.46
C PRO A 6 6.03 -0.25 -13.41
N ASP A 7 5.82 0.03 -14.69
CA ASP A 7 5.71 -0.99 -15.72
C ASP A 7 7.09 -1.64 -15.97
N TYR A 8 7.32 -2.79 -15.33
CA TYR A 8 8.58 -3.52 -15.41
C TYR A 8 8.81 -4.13 -16.80
N TYR A 9 7.75 -4.47 -17.54
CA TYR A 9 7.84 -4.96 -18.91
C TYR A 9 8.30 -3.82 -19.84
N ALA A 10 7.73 -2.62 -19.69
CA ALA A 10 8.19 -1.44 -20.42
C ALA A 10 9.61 -1.01 -20.03
N ILE A 11 10.00 -1.11 -18.76
CA ILE A 11 11.36 -0.79 -18.30
C ILE A 11 12.41 -1.70 -18.95
N LEU A 12 12.10 -2.99 -19.12
CA LEU A 12 12.98 -3.94 -19.80
C LEU A 12 12.80 -3.94 -21.33
N GLU A 13 11.89 -3.12 -21.87
CA GLU A 13 11.54 -3.06 -23.29
C GLU A 13 11.10 -4.43 -23.86
N ILE A 14 10.32 -5.20 -23.07
CA ILE A 14 9.83 -6.54 -23.41
C ILE A 14 8.30 -6.62 -23.31
N THR A 15 7.71 -7.67 -23.87
CA THR A 15 6.26 -7.93 -23.77
C THR A 15 5.93 -8.75 -22.52
N THR A 16 4.66 -8.70 -22.09
CA THR A 16 4.13 -9.51 -20.97
C THR A 16 4.19 -11.01 -21.26
N THR A 17 4.30 -11.41 -22.53
CA THR A 17 4.46 -12.81 -22.97
C THR A 17 5.92 -13.26 -23.02
N ALA A 18 6.88 -12.41 -22.64
CA ALA A 18 8.30 -12.73 -22.73
C ALA A 18 8.67 -13.94 -21.85
N THR A 19 9.55 -14.78 -22.39
CA THR A 19 10.12 -15.94 -21.70
C THR A 19 11.22 -15.53 -20.71
N ASP A 20 11.56 -16.41 -19.77
CA ASP A 20 12.62 -16.15 -18.78
C ASP A 20 13.99 -15.88 -19.44
N LEU A 21 14.25 -16.53 -20.58
CA LEU A 21 15.46 -16.31 -21.37
C LEU A 21 15.50 -14.90 -21.97
N GLU A 22 14.37 -14.42 -22.48
CA GLU A 22 14.23 -13.07 -23.04
C GLU A 22 14.36 -12.01 -21.94
N ILE A 23 13.74 -12.22 -20.77
CA ILE A 23 13.87 -11.34 -19.60
C ILE A 23 15.35 -11.20 -19.20
N LYS A 24 16.07 -12.32 -19.10
CA LYS A 24 17.49 -12.32 -18.73
C LYS A 24 18.36 -11.64 -19.79
N THR A 25 18.03 -11.82 -21.06
CA THR A 25 18.76 -11.21 -22.18
C THR A 25 18.52 -9.70 -22.24
N ALA A 26 17.26 -9.28 -22.09
CA ALA A 26 16.85 -7.89 -22.02
C ALA A 26 17.50 -7.17 -20.84
N TYR A 27 17.51 -7.79 -19.65
CA TYR A 27 18.20 -7.27 -18.48
C TYR A 27 19.68 -7.00 -18.76
N LYS A 28 20.41 -7.97 -19.33
CA LYS A 28 21.83 -7.80 -19.66
C LYS A 28 22.05 -6.63 -20.64
N LYS A 29 21.21 -6.52 -21.67
CA LYS A 29 21.27 -5.44 -22.66
C LYS A 29 20.99 -4.07 -22.02
N ALA A 30 19.97 -3.98 -21.19
CA ALA A 30 19.57 -2.75 -20.50
C ALA A 30 20.61 -2.33 -19.45
N ALA A 31 21.11 -3.27 -18.66
CA ALA A 31 22.19 -3.06 -17.70
C ALA A 31 23.44 -2.49 -18.37
N LEU A 32 23.87 -3.09 -19.49
CA LEU A 32 25.01 -2.60 -20.26
C LEU A 32 24.79 -1.22 -20.90
N LYS A 33 23.54 -0.83 -21.19
CA LYS A 33 23.20 0.48 -21.75
C LYS A 33 23.21 1.58 -20.69
N TRP A 34 22.67 1.27 -19.51
CA TRP A 34 22.41 2.23 -18.44
C TRP A 34 23.42 2.20 -17.28
N HIS A 35 24.45 1.35 -17.32
CA HIS A 35 25.47 1.29 -16.28
C HIS A 35 26.13 2.66 -16.03
N PRO A 36 26.26 3.11 -14.76
CA PRO A 36 26.84 4.42 -14.43
C PRO A 36 28.32 4.53 -14.79
N ASP A 37 29.06 3.41 -14.85
CA ASP A 37 30.49 3.42 -15.24
C ASP A 37 30.72 3.68 -16.72
N ARG A 38 29.66 3.73 -17.53
CA ARG A 38 29.77 4.11 -18.95
C ARG A 38 29.81 5.60 -19.17
N VAL A 39 29.68 6.39 -18.11
CA VAL A 39 29.83 7.84 -18.14
C VAL A 39 30.93 8.27 -17.17
N PRO A 40 31.61 9.39 -17.44
CA PRO A 40 32.53 10.01 -16.50
C PRO A 40 31.90 10.25 -15.12
N VAL A 41 32.72 10.20 -14.06
CA VAL A 41 32.27 10.27 -12.66
C VAL A 41 31.57 11.60 -12.34
N ASP A 42 32.00 12.67 -13.01
CA ASP A 42 31.51 14.04 -12.95
C ASP A 42 30.34 14.34 -13.89
N SER A 43 29.91 13.35 -14.70
CA SER A 43 28.83 13.57 -15.65
C SER A 43 27.48 13.78 -14.93
N PRO A 44 26.71 14.83 -15.28
CA PRO A 44 25.37 15.05 -14.75
C PRO A 44 24.39 13.92 -15.13
N GLU A 45 24.73 13.10 -16.13
CA GLU A 45 23.92 11.93 -16.51
C GLU A 45 24.02 10.77 -15.52
N ARG A 46 25.04 10.77 -14.66
CA ARG A 46 25.32 9.66 -13.74
C ARG A 46 24.13 9.41 -12.81
N GLY A 47 23.51 10.47 -12.28
CA GLY A 47 22.30 10.35 -11.45
C GLY A 47 21.11 9.74 -12.20
N LYS A 48 20.90 10.12 -13.48
CA LYS A 48 19.83 9.55 -14.31
C LYS A 48 20.08 8.08 -14.63
N ARG A 49 21.32 7.73 -14.96
CA ARG A 49 21.76 6.36 -15.23
C ARG A 49 21.62 5.46 -14.01
N THR A 50 22.03 5.93 -12.82
CA THR A 50 21.84 5.20 -11.57
C THR A 50 20.36 4.93 -11.28
N LYS A 51 19.48 5.94 -11.42
CA LYS A 51 18.03 5.75 -11.24
C LYS A 51 17.45 4.75 -12.24
N LYS A 52 17.83 4.85 -13.51
CA LYS A 52 17.40 3.89 -14.54
C LYS A 52 17.91 2.49 -14.27
N PHE A 53 19.16 2.35 -13.83
CA PHE A 53 19.76 1.07 -13.47
C PHE A 53 19.07 0.42 -12.28
N GLN A 54 18.69 1.20 -11.26
CA GLN A 54 17.85 0.73 -10.14
C GLN A 54 16.52 0.17 -10.66
N GLN A 55 15.79 0.92 -11.49
CA GLN A 55 14.53 0.47 -12.09
C GLN A 55 14.70 -0.84 -12.89
N ILE A 56 15.79 -0.99 -13.63
CA ILE A 56 16.10 -2.21 -14.40
C ILE A 56 16.36 -3.41 -13.48
N ASN A 57 17.05 -3.21 -12.35
CA ASN A 57 17.27 -4.26 -11.36
C ASN A 57 15.98 -4.67 -10.67
N ASP A 58 15.12 -3.72 -10.30
CA ASP A 58 13.83 -3.99 -9.67
C ASP A 58 12.90 -4.76 -10.61
N ALA A 59 12.88 -4.36 -11.90
CA ALA A 59 12.15 -5.07 -12.94
C ALA A 59 12.63 -6.51 -13.10
N TYR A 60 13.95 -6.73 -13.17
CA TYR A 60 14.50 -8.07 -13.27
C TYR A 60 14.27 -8.91 -12.01
N TYR A 61 14.39 -8.32 -10.81
CA TYR A 61 14.12 -9.01 -9.55
C TYR A 61 12.67 -9.52 -9.48
N THR A 62 11.72 -8.75 -10.00
CA THR A 62 10.30 -9.11 -10.01
C THR A 62 9.98 -10.11 -11.11
N LEU A 63 10.46 -9.88 -12.33
CA LEU A 63 10.09 -10.67 -13.50
C LEU A 63 10.88 -11.98 -13.66
N SER A 64 12.08 -12.09 -13.08
CA SER A 64 12.91 -13.31 -13.19
C SER A 64 12.41 -14.49 -12.36
N ASP A 65 11.55 -14.24 -11.37
CA ASP A 65 10.99 -15.28 -10.50
C ASP A 65 9.51 -15.51 -10.86
N PRO A 66 9.12 -16.73 -11.25
CA PRO A 66 7.74 -17.03 -11.65
C PRO A 66 6.69 -16.77 -10.58
N ARG A 67 7.05 -16.77 -9.29
CA ARG A 67 6.11 -16.41 -8.22
C ARG A 67 5.90 -14.90 -8.15
N ARG A 68 6.99 -14.13 -8.11
CA ARG A 68 6.94 -12.66 -8.05
C ARG A 68 6.33 -12.05 -9.31
N ARG A 69 6.62 -12.62 -10.47
CA ARG A 69 5.98 -12.24 -11.74
C ARG A 69 4.46 -12.41 -11.70
N ARG A 70 3.98 -13.55 -11.18
CA ARG A 70 2.52 -13.79 -11.04
C ARG A 70 1.86 -12.82 -10.05
N GLU A 71 2.52 -12.52 -8.94
CA GLU A 71 2.02 -11.53 -7.97
C GLU A 71 1.93 -10.13 -8.61
N TYR A 72 2.98 -9.74 -9.34
CA TYR A 72 3.01 -8.48 -10.09
C TYR A 72 1.92 -8.40 -11.18
N ASP A 73 1.76 -9.46 -11.98
CA ASP A 73 0.74 -9.51 -13.03
C ASP A 73 -0.68 -9.43 -12.43
N GLN A 74 -0.92 -10.03 -11.26
CA GLN A 74 -2.20 -9.94 -10.54
C GLN A 74 -2.46 -8.52 -10.03
N GLU A 75 -1.44 -7.83 -9.52
CA GLU A 75 -1.56 -6.44 -9.05
C GLU A 75 -1.80 -5.47 -10.21
N MET A 76 -1.11 -5.65 -11.35
CA MET A 76 -1.31 -4.86 -12.56
C MET A 76 -2.72 -5.04 -13.13
N MET A 77 -3.23 -6.28 -13.20
CA MET A 77 -4.61 -6.55 -13.62
C MET A 77 -5.65 -5.96 -12.66
N ALA A 78 -5.36 -5.92 -11.36
CA ALA A 78 -6.25 -5.33 -10.37
C ALA A 78 -6.30 -3.80 -10.46
N ASP A 79 -5.23 -3.13 -10.90
CA ASP A 79 -5.21 -1.67 -11.11
C ASP A 79 -5.97 -1.31 -12.42
N ASP A 80 -5.76 -2.06 -13.50
CA ASP A 80 -6.43 -1.86 -14.81
C ASP A 80 -7.96 -2.03 -14.73
N LEU A 81 -8.44 -2.94 -13.87
CA LEU A 81 -9.87 -3.16 -13.63
C LEU A 81 -10.52 -2.09 -12.73
N THR A 82 -9.76 -1.13 -12.22
CA THR A 82 -10.26 -0.06 -11.34
C THR A 82 -10.43 1.31 -12.00
N GLU A 83 -10.31 1.40 -13.33
CA GLU A 83 -10.53 2.65 -14.10
C GLU A 83 -12.00 2.93 -14.46
N GLY A 84 -12.95 2.46 -13.65
CA GLY A 84 -14.37 2.78 -13.77
C GLY A 84 -15.00 3.00 -12.40
N GLU A 85 -15.46 4.23 -12.16
CA GLU A 85 -16.23 4.69 -11.00
C GLU A 85 -15.40 5.13 -9.77
N GLY A 86 -15.56 6.41 -9.42
CA GLY A 86 -14.99 7.01 -8.24
C GLY A 86 -15.62 6.46 -6.97
N GLU A 87 -14.99 5.44 -6.38
CA GLU A 87 -15.24 4.96 -5.03
C GLU A 87 -13.92 5.05 -4.27
N ALA A 88 -13.88 5.84 -3.20
CA ALA A 88 -12.71 6.00 -2.34
C ALA A 88 -12.08 4.64 -1.99
N ARG A 89 -10.84 4.42 -2.48
CA ARG A 89 -10.00 3.22 -2.34
C ARG A 89 -10.12 2.64 -0.92
N ARG A 90 -11.04 1.69 -0.72
CA ARG A 90 -11.30 1.04 0.57
C ARG A 90 -10.01 0.27 0.94
N PRO A 91 -9.33 0.60 2.04
CA PRO A 91 -8.07 -0.07 2.37
C PRO A 91 -8.36 -1.56 2.62
N SER A 92 -7.55 -2.43 2.01
CA SER A 92 -7.76 -3.87 2.04
C SER A 92 -7.84 -4.42 3.47
N ALA A 93 -8.57 -5.52 3.67
CA ALA A 93 -8.67 -6.16 4.98
C ALA A 93 -7.31 -6.49 5.60
N ARG A 94 -6.31 -6.78 4.76
CA ARG A 94 -4.92 -7.00 5.17
C ARG A 94 -4.25 -5.73 5.70
N PHE A 95 -4.52 -4.57 5.11
CA PHE A 95 -4.00 -3.29 5.58
C PHE A 95 -4.50 -2.97 7.00
N TRP A 96 -5.81 -3.07 7.25
CA TRP A 96 -6.36 -2.79 8.58
C TRP A 96 -5.97 -3.82 9.63
N ALA A 97 -5.80 -5.09 9.25
CA ALA A 97 -5.27 -6.12 10.14
C ALA A 97 -3.83 -5.80 10.59
N ILE A 98 -2.95 -5.41 9.65
CA ILE A 98 -1.55 -5.04 9.96
C ILE A 98 -1.50 -3.76 10.79
N ALA A 99 -2.24 -2.73 10.39
CA ALA A 99 -2.31 -1.47 11.12
C ALA A 99 -2.82 -1.68 12.56
N GLY A 100 -3.86 -2.50 12.73
CA GLY A 100 -4.39 -2.88 14.05
C GLY A 100 -3.37 -3.61 14.91
N THR A 101 -2.64 -4.59 14.36
CA THR A 101 -1.59 -5.31 15.09
C THR A 101 -0.47 -4.40 15.56
N LEU A 102 0.04 -3.53 14.68
CA LEU A 102 1.17 -2.66 15.02
C LEU A 102 0.79 -1.61 16.07
N SER A 103 -0.36 -0.94 15.88
CA SER A 103 -0.86 0.04 16.83
C SER A 103 -1.20 -0.59 18.18
N GLY A 104 -1.85 -1.75 18.18
CA GLY A 104 -2.15 -2.51 19.38
C GLY A 104 -0.90 -2.97 20.13
N ALA A 105 0.15 -3.40 19.42
CA ALA A 105 1.41 -3.82 20.04
C ALA A 105 2.15 -2.64 20.71
N VAL A 106 2.18 -1.47 20.08
CA VAL A 106 2.80 -0.27 20.67
C VAL A 106 2.05 0.18 21.92
N LEU A 107 0.72 0.28 21.86
CA LEU A 107 -0.09 0.65 23.02
C LEU A 107 0.02 -0.38 24.14
N GLY A 108 0.00 -1.66 23.79
CA GLY A 108 0.20 -2.75 24.74
C GLY A 108 1.58 -2.68 25.41
N PHE A 109 2.63 -2.35 24.66
CA PHE A 109 3.97 -2.20 25.20
C PHE A 109 4.08 -1.07 26.22
N ILE A 110 3.44 0.07 25.94
CA ILE A 110 3.40 1.22 26.85
C ILE A 110 2.77 0.82 28.21
N VAL A 111 1.75 -0.03 28.19
CA VAL A 111 1.01 -0.43 29.40
C VAL A 111 1.70 -1.54 30.18
N ALA A 112 2.26 -2.56 29.50
CA ALA A 112 2.77 -3.75 30.19
C ALA A 112 4.00 -4.38 29.51
N ASN A 113 4.85 -3.57 28.86
CA ASN A 113 6.08 -3.99 28.18
C ASN A 113 5.83 -5.19 27.23
N VAL A 114 6.72 -6.18 27.20
CA VAL A 114 6.67 -7.29 26.24
C VAL A 114 5.38 -8.13 26.36
N PRO A 115 4.88 -8.51 27.56
CA PRO A 115 3.58 -9.15 27.70
C PRO A 115 2.42 -8.30 27.17
N GLY A 116 2.46 -6.99 27.43
CA GLY A 116 1.48 -6.04 26.94
C GLY A 116 1.48 -5.91 25.42
N ALA A 117 2.66 -5.89 24.79
CA ALA A 117 2.80 -5.81 23.33
C ALA A 117 2.16 -7.02 22.62
N ALA A 118 2.37 -8.23 23.15
CA ALA A 118 1.79 -9.45 22.60
C ALA A 118 0.25 -9.43 22.71
N ALA A 119 -0.28 -9.10 23.89
CA ALA A 119 -1.72 -9.00 24.12
C ALA A 119 -2.36 -7.89 23.27
N GLY A 120 -1.74 -6.71 23.25
CA GLY A 120 -2.21 -5.56 22.50
C GLY A 120 -2.19 -5.80 20.99
N GLY A 121 -1.16 -6.46 20.46
CA GLY A 121 -1.08 -6.82 19.04
C GLY A 121 -2.15 -7.84 18.62
N ALA A 122 -2.46 -8.81 19.48
CA ALA A 122 -3.52 -9.80 19.23
C ALA A 122 -4.92 -9.18 19.25
N VAL A 123 -5.19 -8.27 20.20
CA VAL A 123 -6.46 -7.52 20.26
C VAL A 123 -6.57 -6.57 19.06
N GLY A 124 -5.50 -5.85 18.73
CA GLY A 124 -5.44 -4.94 17.59
C GLY A 124 -5.68 -5.64 16.25
N ASN A 125 -5.17 -6.86 16.07
CA ASN A 125 -5.43 -7.67 14.87
C ASN A 125 -6.93 -7.99 14.70
N ARG A 126 -7.58 -8.44 15.78
CA ARG A 126 -9.01 -8.81 15.77
C ARG A 126 -9.90 -7.60 15.52
N LEU A 127 -9.55 -6.44 16.08
CA LEU A 127 -10.28 -5.18 15.86
C LEU A 127 -10.09 -4.66 14.42
N GLY A 128 -8.88 -4.76 13.86
CA GLY A 128 -8.62 -4.41 12.46
C GLY A 128 -9.43 -5.25 11.46
N ALA A 129 -9.72 -6.51 11.80
CA ALA A 129 -10.52 -7.42 10.96
C ALA A 129 -12.04 -7.21 11.07
N LEU A 130 -12.55 -6.59 12.15
CA LEU A 130 -13.99 -6.40 12.38
C LEU A 130 -14.62 -5.25 11.58
N ARG A 131 -13.81 -4.39 10.94
CA ARG A 131 -14.27 -3.22 10.18
C ARG A 131 -15.11 -3.56 8.95
N ASP A 132 -15.11 -4.81 8.49
CA ASP A 132 -15.70 -5.22 7.21
C ASP A 132 -17.10 -5.87 7.29
N LYS A 133 -17.69 -5.99 8.49
CA LYS A 133 -18.97 -6.71 8.66
C LYS A 133 -20.23 -5.87 8.35
N HIS A 134 -20.10 -4.56 8.13
CA HIS A 134 -21.24 -3.71 7.79
C HIS A 134 -20.92 -2.97 6.49
N LYS A 135 -21.55 -3.39 5.38
CA LYS A 135 -21.32 -2.87 4.02
C LYS A 135 -21.71 -1.39 3.80
N ARG A 136 -21.92 -0.60 4.85
CA ARG A 136 -22.02 0.87 4.81
C ARG A 136 -21.27 1.40 6.01
N SER A 137 -20.26 2.22 5.78
CA SER A 137 -19.55 2.84 6.90
C SER A 137 -20.49 3.84 7.59
N VAL A 138 -20.35 4.03 8.91
CA VAL A 138 -21.10 5.07 9.64
C VAL A 138 -20.83 6.44 9.01
N TYR A 139 -19.60 6.65 8.51
CA TYR A 139 -19.21 7.84 7.79
C TYR A 139 -19.98 8.04 6.49
N GLU A 140 -20.11 6.99 5.68
CA GLU A 140 -20.86 7.00 4.42
C GLU A 140 -22.35 7.28 4.67
N THR A 141 -22.94 6.65 5.69
CA THR A 141 -24.32 6.94 6.12
C THR A 141 -24.46 8.38 6.60
N PHE A 142 -23.49 8.89 7.38
CA PHE A 142 -23.50 10.25 7.91
C PHE A 142 -23.35 11.30 6.79
N GLN A 143 -22.50 11.05 5.80
CA GLN A 143 -22.30 11.94 4.65
C GLN A 143 -23.52 12.04 3.75
N GLN A 144 -24.35 10.99 3.70
CA GLN A 144 -25.62 10.99 2.97
C GLN A 144 -26.71 11.83 3.65
N LEU A 145 -26.52 12.28 4.89
CA LEU A 145 -27.50 13.10 5.60
C LEU A 145 -27.41 14.59 5.23
N PRO A 146 -28.55 15.31 5.19
CA PRO A 146 -28.58 16.77 5.08
C PRO A 146 -27.72 17.43 6.16
N GLN A 147 -27.07 18.55 5.82
CA GLN A 147 -26.12 19.24 6.72
C GLN A 147 -26.72 19.59 8.10
N THR A 148 -28.02 19.86 8.16
CA THR A 148 -28.74 20.18 9.40
C THR A 148 -28.82 18.99 10.37
N GLU A 149 -28.95 17.76 9.85
CA GLU A 149 -29.01 16.55 10.66
C GLU A 149 -27.62 16.11 11.13
N ARG A 150 -26.60 16.29 10.27
CA ARG A 150 -25.20 16.06 10.63
C ARG A 150 -24.76 16.90 11.83
N ASN A 151 -25.07 18.19 11.82
CA ASN A 151 -24.68 19.09 12.90
C ASN A 151 -25.35 18.71 14.22
N LYS A 152 -26.64 18.36 14.20
CA LYS A 152 -27.37 17.89 15.40
C LYS A 152 -26.75 16.61 15.98
N LEU A 153 -26.45 15.63 15.11
CA LEU A 153 -25.81 14.38 15.53
C LEU A 153 -24.43 14.62 16.18
N LEU A 154 -23.61 15.48 15.60
CA LEU A 154 -22.30 15.81 16.16
C LEU A 154 -22.44 16.48 17.54
N THR A 155 -23.40 17.41 17.68
CA THR A 155 -23.65 18.07 18.97
C THR A 155 -24.14 17.10 20.04
N GLU A 156 -25.05 16.18 19.71
CA GLU A 156 -25.53 15.18 20.66
C GLU A 156 -24.44 14.18 21.07
N LEU A 157 -23.63 13.72 20.12
CA LEU A 157 -22.52 12.80 20.40
C LEU A 157 -21.46 13.47 21.27
N ALA A 158 -21.10 14.73 20.97
CA ALA A 158 -20.20 15.51 21.80
C ALA A 158 -20.76 15.66 23.22
N ALA A 159 -22.02 16.06 23.36
CA ALA A 159 -22.66 16.22 24.67
C ALA A 159 -22.66 14.91 25.48
N LYS A 160 -22.94 13.76 24.85
CA LYS A 160 -22.89 12.45 25.52
C LYS A 160 -21.48 12.05 25.94
N LEU A 161 -20.47 12.28 25.11
CA LEU A 161 -19.08 12.00 25.45
C LEU A 161 -18.60 12.88 26.60
N PHE A 162 -18.92 14.17 26.59
CA PHE A 162 -18.58 15.08 27.68
C PHE A 162 -19.29 14.71 28.98
N ALA A 163 -20.58 14.36 28.92
CA ALA A 163 -21.32 13.89 30.10
C ALA A 163 -20.72 12.60 30.68
N THR A 164 -20.31 11.66 29.81
CA THR A 164 -19.70 10.39 30.23
C THR A 164 -18.32 10.63 30.87
N ALA A 165 -17.50 11.49 30.29
CA ALA A 165 -16.16 11.83 30.78
C ALA A 165 -16.17 12.63 32.10
N LEU A 166 -17.24 13.38 32.38
CA LEU A 166 -17.42 14.08 33.66
C LEU A 166 -18.02 13.19 34.75
N SER A 167 -18.52 12.00 34.39
CA SER A 167 -19.20 11.06 35.29
C SER A 167 -18.37 9.85 35.73
N GLY A 168 -17.15 9.70 35.22
CA GLY A 168 -16.20 8.64 35.57
C GLY A 168 -14.92 9.23 36.17
#